data_AF-A0A0J1HAL6-F1
#
_entry.id   AF-A0A0J1HAL6-F1
#
_cell.length_a   1.000
_cell.length_b   1.000
_cell.length_c   1.000
_cell.angle_alpha   90.00
_cell.angle_beta   90.00
_cell.angle_gamma   90.00
#
_symmetry.space_group_name_H-M   'P 1'
#
loop_
_entity.id
_entity.type
_entity.pdbx_description
1 polymer ?
#
loop_
_entity_poly.entity_id
_entity_poly.type
_entity_poly.pdbx_seq_one_letter_code
_entity_poly.pdbx_strand_id
1 'polypeptide(L)'
;MGRKITEQNNFYYMTLALIILLISTSLGMVIKQNWLDTIFQAITIFTFLVCLISLRFAVGWYRFLMTIMIIWVVLAISKNVFGITQVDIAMMLLMLMFFIGTFKAIVRQILFTGSIDNNKVVGSLALFLLLGLIWAILYLLILEFSPSSFDGLEYQDWGLNFTNVAYFSFVTLTTLGYGDISPVTPFAQVVVYLEAIAGVFYMAIVVASLVGASQSNQEKHDE
;
A
#
# COMPACT_ATOMS: atom_id res chain seq x y z
N MET A 1 -21.32 18.08 3.23
CA MET A 1 -20.42 19.08 3.85
C MET A 1 -19.26 18.32 4.50
N GLY A 2 -18.26 17.93 3.71
CA GLY A 2 -17.13 17.12 4.20
C GLY A 2 -16.17 17.98 5.02
N ARG A 3 -15.75 17.50 6.20
CA ARG A 3 -14.67 18.14 6.96
C ARG A 3 -13.43 18.23 6.05
N LYS A 4 -12.80 19.41 5.99
CA LYS A 4 -11.52 19.58 5.28
C LYS A 4 -10.45 18.69 5.93
N ILE A 5 -9.52 18.17 5.12
CA ILE A 5 -8.36 17.43 5.61
C ILE A 5 -7.48 18.41 6.39
N THR A 6 -7.21 18.12 7.65
CA THR A 6 -6.39 18.88 8.59
C THR A 6 -5.30 17.99 9.18
N GLU A 7 -4.38 18.59 9.93
CA GLU A 7 -3.30 17.88 10.63
C GLU A 7 -3.78 16.83 11.64
N GLN A 8 -5.02 16.97 12.12
CA GLN A 8 -5.60 16.13 13.16
C GLN A 8 -6.36 14.93 12.61
N ASN A 9 -6.64 14.90 11.30
CA ASN A 9 -7.48 13.86 10.69
C ASN A 9 -6.92 13.29 9.38
N ASN A 10 -5.79 13.80 8.90
CA ASN A 10 -5.21 13.40 7.61
C ASN A 10 -4.96 11.90 7.48
N PHE A 11 -4.49 11.24 8.54
CA PHE A 11 -4.23 9.81 8.52
C PHE A 11 -5.52 8.98 8.48
N TYR A 12 -6.63 9.46 9.04
CA TYR A 12 -7.92 8.77 8.91
C TYR A 12 -8.38 8.68 7.45
N TYR A 13 -8.31 9.79 6.70
CA TYR A 13 -8.68 9.78 5.28
C TYR A 13 -7.77 8.87 4.46
N MET A 14 -6.48 8.91 4.78
CA MET A 14 -5.49 8.07 4.11
C MET A 14 -5.71 6.58 4.37
N THR A 15 -5.84 6.19 5.64
CA THR A 15 -6.12 4.80 6.03
C THR A 15 -7.42 4.32 5.38
N LEU A 16 -8.46 5.15 5.37
CA LEU A 16 -9.72 4.82 4.72
C LEU A 16 -9.54 4.61 3.20
N ALA A 17 -8.78 5.46 2.52
CA ALA A 17 -8.51 5.29 1.09
C ALA A 17 -7.74 3.99 0.79
N LEU A 18 -6.75 3.64 1.61
CA LEU A 18 -6.02 2.38 1.50
C LEU A 18 -6.92 1.16 1.75
N ILE A 19 -7.81 1.24 2.74
CA ILE A 19 -8.81 0.19 2.99
C ILE A 19 -9.77 0.08 1.80
N ILE A 20 -10.25 1.19 1.24
CA ILE A 20 -11.11 1.19 0.06
C ILE A 20 -10.39 0.54 -1.13
N LEU A 21 -9.11 0.84 -1.33
CA LEU A 21 -8.29 0.19 -2.35
C LEU A 21 -8.27 -1.32 -2.13
N LEU A 22 -8.02 -1.80 -0.91
CA LEU A 22 -8.03 -3.24 -0.60
C LEU A 22 -9.43 -3.88 -0.75
N ILE A 23 -10.50 -3.22 -0.33
CA ILE A 23 -11.86 -3.75 -0.46
C ILE A 23 -12.27 -3.82 -1.94
N SER A 24 -11.85 -2.85 -2.75
CA SER A 24 -12.18 -2.80 -4.17
C SER A 24 -11.72 -4.05 -4.93
N THR A 25 -10.67 -4.69 -4.44
CA THR A 25 -10.11 -5.93 -4.96
C THR A 25 -11.05 -7.11 -4.79
N SER A 26 -11.71 -7.21 -3.63
CA SER A 26 -12.61 -8.32 -3.29
C SER A 26 -13.94 -8.24 -4.03
N LEU A 27 -14.39 -7.04 -4.41
CA LEU A 27 -15.57 -6.84 -5.24
C LEU A 27 -15.36 -7.30 -6.69
N GLY A 28 -14.09 -7.53 -7.08
CA GLY A 28 -13.71 -7.94 -8.42
C GLY A 28 -14.25 -9.30 -8.87
N MET A 29 -14.46 -10.24 -7.93
CA MET A 29 -14.94 -11.59 -8.26
C MET A 29 -16.42 -11.64 -8.66
N VAL A 30 -17.17 -10.55 -8.51
CA VAL A 30 -18.64 -10.50 -8.73
C VAL A 30 -19.01 -9.70 -9.99
N ILE A 31 -18.10 -8.91 -10.57
CA ILE A 31 -18.38 -7.99 -11.68
C ILE A 31 -17.76 -8.53 -12.98
N LYS A 32 -18.41 -8.26 -14.13
CA LYS A 32 -17.87 -8.61 -15.46
C LYS A 32 -16.45 -8.04 -15.67
N GLN A 33 -15.57 -8.89 -16.19
CA GLN A 33 -14.13 -8.65 -16.39
C GLN A 33 -13.76 -7.27 -16.99
N ASN A 34 -14.55 -6.74 -17.95
CA ASN A 34 -14.26 -5.47 -18.62
C ASN A 34 -14.32 -4.20 -17.74
N TRP A 35 -15.11 -4.19 -16.66
CA TRP A 35 -15.23 -2.99 -15.81
C TRP A 35 -14.24 -2.99 -14.64
N LEU A 36 -13.62 -4.15 -14.36
CA LEU A 36 -12.76 -4.34 -13.20
C LEU A 36 -11.48 -3.51 -13.27
N ASP A 37 -10.78 -3.56 -14.40
CA ASP A 37 -9.52 -2.83 -14.59
C ASP A 37 -9.75 -1.31 -14.48
N THR A 38 -10.81 -0.78 -15.12
CA THR A 38 -11.13 0.66 -15.04
C THR A 38 -11.50 1.09 -13.63
N ILE A 39 -12.30 0.30 -12.90
CA ILE A 39 -12.69 0.61 -11.51
C ILE A 39 -11.46 0.58 -10.61
N PHE A 40 -10.62 -0.45 -10.73
CA PHE A 40 -9.40 -0.59 -9.95
C PHE A 40 -8.44 0.58 -10.19
N GLN A 41 -8.26 0.99 -11.45
CA GLN A 41 -7.45 2.15 -11.79
C GLN A 41 -8.03 3.45 -11.23
N ALA A 42 -9.34 3.66 -11.31
CA ALA A 42 -9.99 4.84 -10.74
C ALA A 42 -9.80 4.92 -9.21
N ILE A 43 -9.91 3.80 -8.51
CA ILE A 43 -9.71 3.72 -7.06
C ILE A 43 -8.23 3.92 -6.70
N THR A 44 -7.31 3.42 -7.51
CA THR A 44 -5.87 3.67 -7.35
C THR A 44 -5.56 5.17 -7.47
N ILE A 45 -6.11 5.85 -8.48
CA ILE A 45 -5.94 7.30 -8.66
C ILE A 45 -6.52 8.05 -7.46
N PHE A 46 -7.71 7.67 -7.00
CA PHE A 46 -8.32 8.24 -5.81
C PHE A 46 -7.42 8.08 -4.59
N THR A 47 -6.85 6.89 -4.37
CA THR A 47 -5.93 6.63 -3.27
C THR A 47 -4.65 7.46 -3.36
N PHE A 48 -4.06 7.61 -4.55
CA PHE A 48 -2.91 8.49 -4.76
C PHE A 48 -3.23 9.94 -4.42
N LEU A 49 -4.37 10.46 -4.87
CA LEU A 49 -4.82 11.82 -4.56
C LEU A 49 -4.99 12.01 -3.05
N VAL A 50 -5.66 11.08 -2.37
CA VAL A 50 -5.83 11.15 -0.91
C VAL A 50 -4.48 11.11 -0.20
N CYS A 51 -3.56 10.23 -0.61
CA CYS A 51 -2.20 10.19 -0.04
C CYS A 51 -1.46 11.52 -0.24
N LEU A 52 -1.56 12.13 -1.42
CA LEU A 52 -0.91 13.42 -1.70
C LEU A 52 -1.47 14.57 -0.86
N ILE A 53 -2.79 14.58 -0.62
CA ILE A 53 -3.46 15.64 0.15
C ILE A 53 -3.29 15.41 1.65
N SER A 54 -3.30 14.15 2.10
CA SER A 54 -3.15 13.80 3.52
C SER A 54 -1.75 14.07 4.06
N LEU A 55 -0.72 13.98 3.22
CA LEU A 55 0.65 14.07 3.70
C LEU A 55 1.24 15.47 3.52
N ARG A 56 1.94 15.91 4.56
CA ARG A 56 2.63 17.20 4.56
C ARG A 56 4.07 17.00 4.13
N PHE A 57 4.28 17.03 2.82
CA PHE A 57 5.61 16.84 2.26
C PHE A 57 6.36 18.16 2.13
N ALA A 58 7.69 18.08 2.14
CA ALA A 58 8.50 19.16 1.58
C ALA A 58 8.10 19.37 0.10
N VAL A 59 8.08 20.63 -0.36
CA VAL A 59 7.61 20.99 -1.71
C VAL A 59 8.27 20.16 -2.81
N GLY A 60 9.58 19.87 -2.68
CA GLY A 60 10.30 19.01 -3.64
C GLY A 60 9.77 17.57 -3.67
N TRP A 61 9.51 16.97 -2.50
CA TRP A 61 9.00 15.61 -2.40
C TRP A 61 7.54 15.49 -2.84
N TYR A 62 6.72 16.51 -2.54
CA TYR A 62 5.35 16.62 -3.06
C TYR A 62 5.35 16.61 -4.60
N ARG A 63 6.18 17.47 -5.21
CA ARG A 63 6.30 17.56 -6.68
C ARG A 63 6.74 16.24 -7.28
N PHE A 64 7.72 15.57 -6.66
CA PHE A 64 8.20 14.26 -7.12
C PHE A 64 7.08 13.20 -7.14
N LEU A 65 6.33 13.04 -6.04
CA LEU A 65 5.22 12.07 -5.98
C LEU A 65 4.06 12.45 -6.91
N MET A 66 3.78 13.74 -7.05
CA MET A 66 2.79 14.25 -7.99
C MET A 66 3.17 13.95 -9.45
N THR A 67 4.44 14.07 -9.82
CA THR A 67 4.93 13.69 -11.15
C THR A 67 4.74 12.19 -11.39
N ILE A 68 5.05 11.33 -10.41
CA ILE A 68 4.80 9.89 -10.52
C ILE A 68 3.31 9.60 -10.73
N MET A 69 2.43 10.22 -9.95
CA MET A 69 0.98 10.07 -10.10
C MET A 69 0.50 10.50 -11.50
N ILE A 70 0.97 11.64 -12.01
CA ILE A 70 0.58 12.14 -13.34
C ILE A 70 1.03 11.17 -14.43
N ILE A 71 2.28 10.69 -14.38
CA ILE A 71 2.78 9.71 -15.35
C ILE A 71 1.93 8.44 -15.28
N TRP A 72 1.62 7.96 -14.07
CA TRP A 72 0.78 6.78 -13.88
C TRP A 72 -0.61 6.96 -14.52
N VAL A 73 -1.26 8.12 -14.31
CA VAL A 73 -2.57 8.46 -14.91
C VAL A 73 -2.48 8.50 -16.44
N VAL A 74 -1.43 9.09 -17.00
CA VAL A 74 -1.22 9.14 -18.45
C VAL A 74 -1.09 7.72 -19.03
N LEU A 75 -0.34 6.84 -18.36
CA LEU A 75 -0.21 5.44 -18.78
C LEU A 75 -1.56 4.70 -18.68
N ALA A 76 -2.31 4.89 -17.60
CA ALA A 76 -3.65 4.31 -17.44
C ALA A 76 -4.59 4.73 -18.56
N ILE A 77 -4.65 6.03 -18.88
CA ILE A 77 -5.46 6.54 -19.99
C ILE A 77 -4.98 5.94 -21.32
N SER A 78 -3.66 5.88 -21.53
CA SER A 78 -3.10 5.33 -22.77
C SER A 78 -3.46 3.85 -22.96
N LYS A 79 -3.45 3.05 -21.89
CA LYS A 79 -3.89 1.64 -21.90
C LYS A 79 -5.35 1.53 -22.32
N ASN A 80 -6.24 2.31 -21.71
CA ASN A 80 -7.68 2.24 -21.98
C ASN A 80 -8.06 2.78 -23.37
N VAL A 81 -7.37 3.82 -23.86
CA VAL A 81 -7.70 4.46 -25.15
C VAL A 81 -7.06 3.75 -26.33
N PHE A 82 -5.80 3.32 -26.21
CA PHE A 82 -5.02 2.75 -27.31
C PHE A 82 -4.84 1.24 -27.21
N GLY A 83 -5.27 0.59 -26.12
CA GLY A 83 -5.13 -0.85 -25.92
C GLY A 83 -3.68 -1.32 -25.74
N ILE A 84 -2.77 -0.43 -25.31
CA ILE A 84 -1.35 -0.74 -25.14
C ILE A 84 -1.18 -1.48 -23.81
N THR A 85 -1.07 -2.81 -23.84
CA THR A 85 -0.88 -3.63 -22.64
C THR A 85 0.56 -3.62 -22.12
N GLN A 86 1.52 -3.20 -22.95
CA GLN A 86 2.94 -3.17 -22.58
C GLN A 86 3.28 -2.14 -21.49
N VAL A 87 2.34 -1.29 -21.08
CA VAL A 87 2.55 -0.28 -20.03
C VAL A 87 2.34 -0.83 -18.60
N ASP A 88 1.83 -2.06 -18.45
CA ASP A 88 1.45 -2.62 -17.15
C ASP A 88 2.63 -2.71 -16.16
N ILE A 89 3.80 -3.17 -16.62
CA ILE A 89 5.03 -3.19 -15.81
C ILE A 89 5.39 -1.77 -15.34
N ALA A 90 5.33 -0.79 -16.24
CA ALA A 90 5.65 0.59 -15.90
C ALA A 90 4.65 1.17 -14.87
N MET A 91 3.37 0.85 -15.00
CA MET A 91 2.33 1.22 -14.03
C MET A 91 2.59 0.60 -12.65
N MET A 92 2.94 -0.68 -12.59
CA MET A 92 3.29 -1.36 -11.33
C MET A 92 4.55 -0.75 -10.69
N LEU A 93 5.59 -0.47 -11.46
CA LEU A 93 6.80 0.19 -10.95
C LEU A 93 6.53 1.60 -10.43
N LEU A 94 5.72 2.38 -11.13
CA LEU A 94 5.29 3.71 -10.68
C LEU A 94 4.46 3.63 -9.40
N MET A 95 3.57 2.64 -9.29
CA MET A 95 2.79 2.39 -8.08
C MET A 95 3.69 2.01 -6.89
N LEU A 96 4.66 1.12 -7.12
CA LEU A 96 5.67 0.73 -6.13
C LEU A 96 6.46 1.95 -5.64
N MET A 97 6.98 2.77 -6.57
CA MET A 97 7.72 3.99 -6.23
C MET A 97 6.86 4.99 -5.45
N PHE A 98 5.60 5.16 -5.84
CA PHE A 98 4.66 6.02 -5.13
C PHE A 98 4.42 5.54 -3.70
N PHE A 99 4.13 4.24 -3.49
CA PHE A 99 3.89 3.68 -2.16
C PHE A 99 5.14 3.71 -1.29
N ILE A 100 6.33 3.40 -1.81
CA ILE A 100 7.59 3.53 -1.07
C ILE A 100 7.83 4.98 -0.66
N GLY A 101 7.62 5.93 -1.57
CA GLY A 101 7.85 7.35 -1.28
C GLY A 101 6.84 7.92 -0.28
N THR A 102 5.61 7.41 -0.32
CA THR A 102 4.55 7.70 0.65
C THR A 102 4.88 7.09 2.02
N PHE A 103 5.30 5.84 2.06
CA PHE A 103 5.73 5.14 3.27
C PHE A 103 6.86 5.91 3.98
N LYS A 104 7.91 6.29 3.24
CA LYS A 104 9.04 7.09 3.78
C LYS A 104 8.57 8.41 4.38
N ALA A 105 7.63 9.09 3.74
CA ALA A 105 7.09 10.35 4.24
C ALA A 105 6.30 10.17 5.54
N ILE A 106 5.47 9.14 5.63
CA ILE A 106 4.70 8.86 6.85
C ILE A 106 5.61 8.42 7.98
N VAL A 107 6.59 7.54 7.75
CA VAL A 107 7.57 7.15 8.77
C VAL A 107 8.24 8.39 9.34
N ARG A 108 8.64 9.34 8.47
CA ARG A 108 9.21 10.62 8.90
C ARG A 108 8.23 11.43 9.76
N GLN A 109 6.96 11.49 9.39
CA GLN A 109 5.94 12.27 10.10
C GLN A 109 5.55 11.62 11.44
N ILE A 110 5.50 10.29 11.53
CA ILE A 110 5.05 9.59 12.75
C ILE A 110 6.19 9.42 13.74
N LEU A 111 7.35 8.92 13.32
CA LEU A 111 8.43 8.55 14.24
C LEU A 111 9.28 9.75 14.69
N PHE A 112 9.32 10.85 13.92
CA PHE A 112 10.27 11.94 14.17
C PHE A 112 9.63 13.29 14.48
N THR A 113 8.30 13.40 14.64
CA THR A 113 7.66 14.68 14.98
C THR A 113 6.69 14.52 16.13
N GLY A 114 6.76 15.38 17.16
CA GLY A 114 5.70 15.60 18.18
C GLY A 114 5.31 14.44 19.11
N SER A 115 4.33 14.68 19.99
CA SER A 115 3.73 13.69 20.90
C SER A 115 2.80 12.71 20.19
N ILE A 116 2.69 11.47 20.66
CA ILE A 116 1.77 10.48 20.07
C ILE A 116 0.32 10.86 20.39
N ASP A 117 -0.49 11.03 19.34
CA ASP A 117 -1.93 11.28 19.41
C ASP A 117 -2.70 10.18 18.65
N ASN A 118 -4.03 10.18 18.75
CA ASN A 118 -4.90 9.21 18.07
C ASN A 118 -4.71 9.22 16.54
N ASN A 119 -4.38 10.38 15.95
CA ASN A 119 -4.17 10.50 14.52
C ASN A 119 -2.91 9.74 14.09
N LYS A 120 -1.81 9.80 14.86
CA LYS A 120 -0.61 8.99 14.62
C LYS A 120 -0.81 7.50 14.83
N VAL A 121 -1.68 7.10 15.76
CA VAL A 121 -2.08 5.69 15.90
C VAL A 121 -2.77 5.20 14.62
N VAL A 122 -3.66 6.01 14.03
CA VAL A 122 -4.27 5.67 12.74
C VAL A 122 -3.26 5.75 11.58
N GLY A 123 -2.28 6.64 11.69
CA GLY A 123 -1.16 6.72 10.76
C GLY A 123 -0.28 5.46 10.77
N SER A 124 -0.06 4.82 11.93
CA SER A 124 0.65 3.54 11.98
C SER A 124 -0.18 2.42 11.36
N LEU A 125 -1.51 2.47 11.43
CA LEU A 125 -2.33 1.56 10.63
C LEU A 125 -2.13 1.79 9.11
N ALA A 126 -2.13 3.05 8.65
CA ALA A 126 -1.83 3.37 7.25
C ALA A 126 -0.44 2.87 6.79
N LEU A 127 0.58 2.99 7.65
CA LEU A 127 1.92 2.45 7.36
C LEU A 127 1.91 0.94 7.16
N PHE A 128 1.16 0.21 8.00
CA PHE A 128 1.02 -1.25 7.86
C PHE A 128 0.35 -1.62 6.55
N LEU A 129 -0.73 -0.93 6.19
CA LEU A 129 -1.43 -1.14 4.92
C LEU A 129 -0.54 -0.84 3.71
N LEU A 130 0.24 0.25 3.76
CA LEU A 130 1.20 0.57 2.72
C LEU A 130 2.30 -0.49 2.60
N LEU A 131 2.78 -1.03 3.72
CA LEU A 131 3.80 -2.07 3.72
C LEU A 131 3.29 -3.32 2.98
N GLY A 132 2.09 -3.80 3.31
CA GLY A 132 1.47 -4.91 2.59
C GLY A 132 1.26 -4.61 1.09
N LEU A 133 0.79 -3.41 0.75
CA LEU A 133 0.64 -3.01 -0.65
C LEU A 133 1.97 -2.97 -1.42
N ILE A 134 3.07 -2.56 -0.78
CA ILE A 134 4.41 -2.59 -1.39
C ILE A 134 4.80 -4.03 -1.75
N TRP A 135 4.62 -4.98 -0.82
CA TRP A 135 4.92 -6.38 -1.06
C TRP A 135 3.99 -7.00 -2.11
N ALA A 136 2.70 -6.65 -2.09
CA ALA A 136 1.75 -7.07 -3.13
C ALA A 136 2.20 -6.65 -4.54
N ILE A 137 2.69 -5.42 -4.71
CA ILE A 137 3.23 -4.98 -6.00
C ILE A 137 4.52 -5.71 -6.36
N LEU A 138 5.40 -6.00 -5.39
CA LEU A 138 6.60 -6.82 -5.64
C LEU A 138 6.23 -8.22 -6.13
N TYR A 139 5.22 -8.85 -5.54
CA TYR A 139 4.73 -10.15 -5.98
C TYR A 139 4.09 -10.12 -7.36
N LEU A 140 3.34 -9.07 -7.71
CA LEU A 140 2.84 -8.90 -9.08
C LEU A 140 3.98 -8.76 -10.09
N LEU A 141 5.02 -7.99 -9.76
CA LEU A 141 6.20 -7.89 -10.61
C LEU A 141 6.90 -9.25 -10.77
N ILE A 142 7.01 -10.04 -9.71
CA ILE A 142 7.58 -11.40 -9.80
C ILE A 142 6.72 -12.28 -10.71
N LEU A 143 5.41 -12.22 -10.56
CA LEU A 143 4.46 -13.03 -11.35
C LEU A 143 4.52 -12.65 -12.84
N GLU A 144 4.75 -11.38 -13.17
CA GLU A 144 4.93 -10.90 -14.53
C GLU A 144 6.19 -11.49 -15.21
N PHE A 145 7.30 -11.58 -14.48
CA PHE A 145 8.55 -12.15 -15.02
C PHE A 145 8.63 -13.68 -14.90
N SER A 146 7.90 -14.27 -13.96
CA SER A 146 7.89 -15.69 -13.68
C SER A 146 6.46 -16.15 -13.35
N PRO A 147 5.62 -16.42 -14.36
CA PRO A 147 4.21 -16.80 -14.18
C PRO A 147 3.96 -18.01 -13.27
N SER A 148 4.94 -18.90 -13.14
CA SER A 148 4.89 -20.09 -12.26
C SER A 148 5.59 -19.87 -10.91
N SER A 149 5.76 -18.62 -10.45
CA SER A 149 6.50 -18.32 -9.21
C SER A 149 5.75 -18.68 -7.93
N PHE A 150 4.43 -18.77 -8.00
CA PHE A 150 3.54 -19.07 -6.88
C PHE A 150 2.58 -20.21 -7.24
N ASP A 151 2.41 -21.15 -6.31
CA ASP A 151 1.31 -22.12 -6.35
C ASP A 151 0.03 -21.46 -5.82
N GLY A 152 -1.13 -21.90 -6.34
CA GLY A 152 -2.44 -21.30 -6.02
C GLY A 152 -2.74 -19.97 -6.71
N LEU A 153 -1.87 -19.52 -7.63
CA LEU A 153 -2.09 -18.34 -8.46
C LEU A 153 -1.98 -18.70 -9.96
N GLU A 154 -2.99 -18.33 -10.74
CA GLU A 154 -2.93 -18.38 -12.20
C GLU A 154 -2.44 -17.04 -12.75
N TYR A 155 -1.61 -17.08 -13.80
CA TYR A 155 -1.20 -15.86 -14.47
C TYR A 155 -2.36 -15.23 -15.24
N GLN A 156 -2.66 -13.98 -14.91
CA GLN A 156 -3.72 -13.14 -15.45
C GLN A 156 -3.25 -11.69 -15.45
N ASP A 157 -4.02 -10.81 -16.09
CA ASP A 157 -3.78 -9.37 -16.01
C ASP A 157 -3.57 -8.92 -14.57
N TRP A 158 -2.59 -8.05 -14.35
CA TRP A 158 -2.16 -7.66 -13.01
C TRP A 158 -3.27 -7.09 -12.13
N GLY A 159 -4.24 -6.39 -12.71
CA GLY A 159 -5.40 -5.87 -11.99
C GLY A 159 -6.31 -6.97 -11.43
N LEU A 160 -6.41 -8.12 -12.12
CA LEU A 160 -7.15 -9.29 -11.65
C LEU A 160 -6.35 -10.05 -10.57
N ASN A 161 -5.04 -10.17 -10.77
CA ASN A 161 -4.17 -10.82 -9.79
C ASN A 161 -3.88 -9.99 -8.55
N PHE A 162 -4.08 -8.67 -8.59
CA PHE A 162 -3.83 -7.78 -7.47
C PHE A 162 -4.59 -8.21 -6.21
N THR A 163 -5.84 -8.68 -6.33
CA THR A 163 -6.64 -9.17 -5.19
C THR A 163 -5.97 -10.33 -4.49
N ASN A 164 -5.63 -11.38 -5.23
CA ASN A 164 -5.08 -12.61 -4.67
C ASN A 164 -3.68 -12.37 -4.10
N VAL A 165 -2.89 -11.53 -4.77
CA VAL A 165 -1.54 -11.18 -4.36
C VAL A 165 -1.53 -10.25 -3.14
N ALA A 166 -2.46 -9.29 -3.06
CA ALA A 166 -2.65 -8.48 -1.86
C ALA A 166 -3.08 -9.34 -0.67
N TYR A 167 -4.05 -10.24 -0.88
CA TYR A 167 -4.44 -11.23 0.13
C TYR A 167 -3.22 -12.04 0.62
N PHE A 168 -2.43 -12.60 -0.30
CA PHE A 168 -1.23 -13.36 0.04
C PHE A 168 -0.21 -12.53 0.84
N SER A 169 0.02 -11.27 0.46
CA SER A 169 0.89 -10.36 1.20
C SER A 169 0.38 -10.12 2.62
N PHE A 170 -0.89 -9.76 2.81
CA PHE A 170 -1.41 -9.50 4.17
C PHE A 170 -1.44 -10.76 5.03
N VAL A 171 -1.77 -11.92 4.47
CA VAL A 171 -1.72 -13.22 5.17
C VAL A 171 -0.29 -13.56 5.59
N THR A 172 0.71 -13.25 4.76
CA THR A 172 2.13 -13.45 5.07
C THR A 172 2.62 -12.45 6.12
N LEU A 173 2.34 -11.16 5.92
CA LEU A 173 2.75 -10.06 6.80
C LEU A 173 2.16 -10.20 8.21
N THR A 174 0.95 -10.76 8.33
CA THR A 174 0.28 -11.05 9.60
C THR A 174 0.63 -12.43 10.17
N THR A 175 1.48 -13.20 9.50
CA THR A 175 1.87 -14.58 9.89
C THR A 175 0.70 -15.58 9.96
N LEU A 176 -0.41 -15.27 9.29
CA LEU A 176 -1.62 -16.10 9.29
C LEU A 176 -1.42 -17.39 8.46
N GLY A 177 -0.81 -17.26 7.28
CA GLY A 177 -0.29 -18.39 6.50
C GLY A 177 -1.27 -19.54 6.22
N TYR A 178 -2.43 -19.26 5.61
CA TYR A 178 -3.42 -20.32 5.28
C TYR A 178 -2.88 -21.42 4.37
N GLY A 179 -1.86 -21.13 3.55
CA GLY A 179 -1.18 -22.09 2.69
C GLY A 179 -1.88 -22.36 1.35
N ASP A 180 -2.92 -21.59 1.03
CA ASP A 180 -3.63 -21.60 -0.24
C ASP A 180 -2.85 -20.94 -1.39
N ILE A 181 -1.96 -19.98 -1.08
CA ILE A 181 -0.96 -19.44 -2.01
C ILE A 181 0.42 -19.63 -1.38
N SER A 182 1.40 -20.11 -2.16
CA SER A 182 2.77 -20.31 -1.66
C SER A 182 3.86 -20.07 -2.72
N PRO A 183 5.05 -19.57 -2.35
CA PRO A 183 6.13 -19.35 -3.30
C PRO A 183 6.83 -20.67 -3.66
N VAL A 184 6.95 -20.96 -4.97
CA VAL A 184 7.60 -22.19 -5.45
C VAL A 184 8.99 -21.96 -6.04
N THR A 185 9.27 -20.74 -6.52
CA THR A 185 10.60 -20.41 -7.05
C THR A 185 11.54 -19.91 -5.94
N PRO A 186 12.85 -20.17 -6.02
CA PRO A 186 13.81 -19.68 -5.03
C PRO A 186 13.77 -18.16 -4.85
N PHE A 187 13.58 -17.40 -5.92
CA PHE A 187 13.48 -15.95 -5.86
C PHE A 187 12.22 -15.49 -5.12
N ALA A 188 11.05 -16.08 -5.43
CA ALA A 188 9.81 -15.77 -4.72
C ALA A 188 9.91 -16.12 -3.23
N GLN A 189 10.52 -17.27 -2.89
CA GLN A 189 10.75 -17.67 -1.50
C GLN A 189 11.59 -16.64 -0.74
N VAL A 190 12.62 -16.08 -1.40
CA VAL A 190 13.44 -15.00 -0.83
C VAL A 190 12.62 -13.78 -0.48
N VAL A 191 11.79 -13.32 -1.42
CA VAL A 191 10.95 -12.14 -1.19
C VAL A 191 9.92 -12.40 -0.08
N VAL A 192 9.34 -13.59 -0.03
CA VAL A 192 8.34 -13.96 0.99
C VAL A 192 8.92 -14.03 2.40
N TYR A 193 10.10 -14.63 2.61
CA TYR A 193 10.68 -14.63 3.96
C TYR A 193 11.14 -13.23 4.38
N LEU A 194 11.57 -12.37 3.43
CA LEU A 194 11.90 -10.97 3.73
C LEU A 194 10.65 -10.19 4.14
N GLU A 195 9.50 -10.43 3.51
CA GLU A 195 8.22 -9.86 3.96
C GLU A 195 7.87 -10.32 5.37
N ALA A 196 7.95 -11.62 5.66
CA ALA A 196 7.65 -12.16 6.98
C ALA A 196 8.51 -11.53 8.08
N ILE A 197 9.82 -11.38 7.82
CA ILE A 197 10.75 -10.68 8.72
C ILE A 197 10.31 -9.22 8.89
N ALA A 198 10.05 -8.50 7.78
CA ALA A 198 9.62 -7.11 7.83
C ALA A 198 8.32 -6.90 8.63
N GLY A 199 7.35 -7.81 8.50
CA GLY A 199 6.09 -7.78 9.26
C GLY A 199 6.30 -7.92 10.76
N VAL A 200 7.11 -8.88 11.20
CA VAL A 200 7.43 -9.08 12.63
C VAL A 200 8.15 -7.85 13.20
N PHE A 201 9.16 -7.32 12.51
CA PHE A 201 9.88 -6.13 12.96
C PHE A 201 8.98 -4.89 12.99
N TYR A 202 8.09 -4.74 12.01
CA TYR A 202 7.13 -3.65 11.98
C TYR A 202 6.24 -3.65 13.23
N MET A 203 5.63 -4.81 13.55
CA MET A 203 4.79 -4.96 14.73
C MET A 203 5.56 -4.64 16.01
N ALA A 204 6.79 -5.14 16.14
CA ALA A 204 7.64 -4.88 17.30
C ALA A 204 7.95 -3.38 17.47
N ILE A 205 8.36 -2.69 16.39
CA ILE A 205 8.71 -1.26 16.43
C ILE A 205 7.48 -0.41 16.76
N VAL A 206 6.33 -0.69 16.15
CA VAL A 206 5.10 0.08 16.40
C VAL A 206 4.64 -0.11 17.83
N VAL A 207 4.57 -1.34 18.34
CA VAL A 207 4.18 -1.61 19.73
C VAL A 207 5.12 -0.91 20.71
N ALA A 208 6.44 -1.04 20.52
CA ALA A 208 7.43 -0.37 21.36
C ALA A 208 7.26 1.16 21.34
N SER A 209 7.01 1.76 20.17
CA SER A 209 6.82 3.21 20.03
C SER A 209 5.56 3.71 20.74
N LEU A 210 4.46 2.95 20.68
CA LEU A 210 3.20 3.30 21.35
C LEU A 210 3.31 3.19 22.87
N VAL A 211 3.92 2.10 23.36
CA VAL A 211 4.14 1.89 24.80
C VAL A 211 5.08 2.95 25.37
N GLY A 212 6.22 3.21 24.72
CA GLY A 212 7.16 4.23 25.15
C GLY A 212 6.53 5.62 25.24
N ALA A 213 5.67 5.98 24.29
CA ALA A 213 4.96 7.25 24.36
C ALA A 213 3.91 7.31 25.48
N SER A 214 3.19 6.21 25.76
CA SER A 214 2.22 6.17 26.86
C SER A 214 2.88 6.40 28.23
N GLN A 215 4.08 5.84 28.44
CA GLN A 215 4.83 6.03 29.68
C GLN A 215 5.29 7.49 29.84
N SER A 216 5.80 8.11 28.78
CA SER A 216 6.21 9.52 28.80
C SER A 216 5.07 10.51 29.06
N ASN A 217 3.82 10.14 28.76
CA ASN A 217 2.65 10.95 29.04
C ASN A 217 2.14 10.78 30.48
N GLN A 218 2.38 9.62 31.12
CA GLN A 218 2.04 9.38 32.52
C GLN A 218 2.98 10.17 33.45
N GLU A 219 4.29 10.17 33.18
CA GLU A 219 5.26 10.95 33.98
C GLU A 219 4.95 12.45 34.00
N LYS A 220 4.38 13.01 32.92
CA LYS A 220 3.95 14.42 32.85
C LYS A 220 2.64 14.74 33.57
N HIS A 221 1.85 13.73 33.93
CA HIS A 221 0.60 13.90 34.68
C HIS A 221 0.82 13.77 36.19
N ASP A 222 1.94 13.16 36.60
CA ASP A 222 2.31 12.92 37.99
C ASP A 222 3.23 14.02 38.57
N GLU A 223 3.69 14.99 37.75
CA GLU A 223 4.38 16.23 38.14
C GLU A 223 3.41 17.43 38.27
#